data_AF-A0AAW5EXZ6-F1
#
_entry.id   AF-A0AAW5EXZ6-F1
#
_cell.length_a   1.000
_cell.length_b   1.000
_cell.length_c   1.000
_cell.angle_alpha   90.00
_cell.angle_beta   90.00
_cell.angle_gamma   90.00
#
_symmetry.space_group_name_H-M   'P 1'
#
loop_
_entity.id
_entity.type
_entity.pdbx_description
1 polymer ?
#
loop_
_entity_poly.entity_id
_entity_poly.type
_entity_poly.pdbx_seq_one_letter_code
_entity_poly.pdbx_strand_id
1 'polypeptide(L)'
;LQQALPGPDAWMWDQTGPNPYLGLLACADAIVVTMDSVSMISEAVATTAPVMVAALPGKSRRIGQFLGDLTQAGRIRSFGGRLDTWSATPLDDTAMAAQAVRACLGPGGSTQ
;
A
#
# COMPACT_ATOMS: atom_id res chain seq x y z
N LEU A 1 -5.92 -17.18 -10.57
CA LEU A 1 -5.18 -16.01 -11.12
C LEU A 1 -4.28 -16.40 -12.28
N GLN A 2 -3.37 -17.37 -12.14
CA GLN A 2 -2.53 -17.84 -13.27
C GLN A 2 -3.33 -18.23 -14.54
N GLN A 3 -4.43 -18.96 -14.40
CA GLN A 3 -5.30 -19.32 -15.53
C GLN A 3 -6.08 -18.14 -16.13
N ALA A 4 -6.19 -17.02 -15.41
CA ALA A 4 -6.91 -15.82 -15.85
C ALA A 4 -5.99 -14.79 -16.52
N LEU A 5 -4.67 -15.02 -16.53
CA LEU A 5 -3.65 -14.15 -17.12
C LEU A 5 -2.88 -14.91 -18.23
N PRO A 6 -3.53 -15.29 -19.35
CA PRO A 6 -2.92 -16.15 -20.37
C PRO A 6 -1.97 -15.43 -21.36
N GLY A 7 -1.60 -14.18 -21.09
CA GLY A 7 -0.85 -13.33 -22.04
C GLY A 7 0.60 -13.04 -21.62
N PRO A 8 1.49 -12.70 -22.56
CA PRO A 8 2.88 -12.33 -22.30
C PRO A 8 3.02 -11.03 -21.48
N ASP A 9 1.96 -10.24 -21.37
CA ASP A 9 1.94 -8.94 -20.69
C ASP A 9 1.70 -9.06 -19.17
N ALA A 10 1.60 -10.28 -18.65
CA ALA A 10 1.37 -10.55 -17.24
C ALA A 10 2.50 -11.40 -16.66
N TRP A 11 3.09 -10.91 -15.58
CA TRP A 11 4.08 -11.65 -14.80
C TRP A 11 3.56 -11.91 -13.39
N MET A 12 3.78 -13.13 -12.91
CA MET A 12 3.44 -13.52 -11.55
C MET A 12 4.70 -14.01 -10.86
N TRP A 13 4.95 -13.47 -9.66
CA TRP A 13 6.03 -13.97 -8.83
C TRP A 13 5.72 -15.39 -8.36
N ASP A 14 6.68 -16.29 -8.51
CA ASP A 14 6.57 -17.72 -8.18
C ASP A 14 6.87 -18.03 -6.71
N GLN A 15 7.06 -17.00 -5.89
CA GLN A 15 7.46 -17.07 -4.48
C GLN A 15 8.88 -17.62 -4.27
N THR A 16 9.71 -17.64 -5.30
CA THR A 16 11.12 -18.02 -5.21
C THR A 16 12.03 -16.80 -5.26
N GLY A 17 13.13 -16.87 -4.51
CA GLY A 17 14.09 -15.77 -4.43
C GLY A 17 13.62 -14.56 -3.61
N PRO A 18 14.28 -13.41 -3.76
CA PRO A 18 13.92 -12.17 -3.07
C PRO A 18 12.52 -11.68 -3.46
N ASN A 19 11.75 -11.18 -2.49
CA ASN A 19 10.43 -10.63 -2.74
C ASN A 19 10.54 -9.36 -3.61
N PRO A 20 9.99 -9.34 -4.84
CA PRO A 20 10.07 -8.20 -5.77
C PRO A 20 9.19 -7.02 -5.34
N TYR A 21 8.32 -7.20 -4.35
CA TYR A 21 7.23 -6.29 -3.99
C TYR A 21 7.63 -4.81 -3.91
N LEU A 22 8.68 -4.48 -3.16
CA LEU A 22 9.12 -3.07 -3.02
C LEU A 22 9.62 -2.49 -4.36
N GLY A 23 10.29 -3.30 -5.18
CA GLY A 23 10.72 -2.89 -6.52
C GLY A 23 9.53 -2.65 -7.45
N LEU A 24 8.49 -3.49 -7.36
CA LEU A 24 7.26 -3.30 -8.12
C LEU A 24 6.54 -2.01 -7.70
N LEU A 25 6.44 -1.74 -6.40
CA LEU A 25 5.84 -0.50 -5.89
C LEU A 25 6.57 0.75 -6.39
N ALA A 26 7.90 0.73 -6.39
CA ALA A 26 8.71 1.87 -6.82
C ALA A 26 8.57 2.19 -8.32
N CYS A 27 8.28 1.18 -9.14
CA CYS A 27 8.17 1.30 -10.60
C CYS A 27 6.72 1.35 -11.10
N ALA A 28 5.71 1.27 -10.24
CA ALA A 28 4.32 1.15 -10.66
C ALA A 28 3.72 2.49 -11.11
N ASP A 29 3.05 2.48 -12.26
CA ASP A 29 2.21 3.60 -12.71
C ASP A 29 0.82 3.61 -12.04
N ALA A 30 0.35 2.42 -11.62
CA ALA A 30 -0.88 2.23 -10.85
C ALA A 30 -0.79 0.92 -10.07
N ILE A 31 -1.43 0.87 -8.90
CA ILE A 31 -1.38 -0.29 -8.01
C ILE A 31 -2.80 -0.77 -7.71
N VAL A 32 -3.01 -2.09 -7.76
CA VAL A 32 -4.19 -2.75 -7.22
C VAL A 32 -3.76 -3.65 -6.07
N VAL A 33 -4.29 -3.42 -4.88
CA VAL A 33 -4.01 -4.24 -3.69
C VAL A 33 -5.29 -4.91 -3.17
N THR A 34 -5.15 -6.07 -2.55
CA THR A 34 -6.25 -6.74 -1.86
C THR A 34 -6.44 -6.22 -0.43
N MET A 35 -7.67 -6.32 0.10
CA MET A 35 -8.03 -5.84 1.44
C MET A 35 -7.71 -6.80 2.59
N ASP A 36 -6.58 -7.51 2.54
CA ASP A 36 -6.20 -8.56 3.48
C ASP A 36 -5.03 -8.21 4.40
N SER A 37 -4.25 -7.16 4.09
CA SER A 37 -3.10 -6.75 4.92
C SER A 37 -2.97 -5.23 5.03
N VAL A 38 -3.00 -4.71 6.26
CA VAL A 38 -2.76 -3.29 6.54
C VAL A 38 -1.35 -2.87 6.10
N SER A 39 -0.33 -3.69 6.36
CA SER A 39 1.06 -3.35 6.02
C SER A 39 1.25 -3.16 4.51
N MET A 40 0.75 -4.09 3.70
CA MET A 40 0.85 -3.99 2.23
C MET A 40 0.05 -2.81 1.69
N ILE A 41 -1.11 -2.50 2.28
CA ILE A 41 -1.87 -1.31 1.89
C ILE A 41 -1.06 -0.04 2.25
N SER A 42 -0.47 0.03 3.45
CA SER A 42 0.35 1.15 3.90
C SER A 42 1.55 1.39 2.98
N GLU A 43 2.26 0.33 2.61
CA GLU A 43 3.41 0.40 1.70
C GLU A 43 2.99 0.90 0.30
N ALA A 44 1.84 0.44 -0.21
CA ALA A 44 1.32 0.91 -1.49
C ALA A 44 0.93 2.39 -1.48
N VAL A 45 0.22 2.88 -0.45
CA VAL A 45 -0.24 4.28 -0.39
C VAL A 45 0.87 5.29 -0.08
N ALA A 46 2.03 4.81 0.39
CA ALA A 46 3.24 5.60 0.54
C ALA A 46 3.90 5.96 -0.81
N THR A 47 3.51 5.29 -1.90
CA THR A 47 3.97 5.63 -3.26
C THR A 47 3.24 6.87 -3.80
N THR A 48 3.77 7.41 -4.91
CA THR A 48 3.10 8.43 -5.72
C THR A 48 2.04 7.85 -6.66
N ALA A 49 1.98 6.53 -6.80
CA ALA A 49 1.06 5.87 -7.71
C ALA A 49 -0.38 5.87 -7.15
N PRO A 50 -1.40 5.95 -8.01
CA PRO A 50 -2.78 5.72 -7.61
C PRO A 50 -2.97 4.28 -7.13
N VAL A 51 -3.59 4.12 -5.95
CA VAL A 51 -3.81 2.81 -5.31
C VAL A 51 -5.30 2.47 -5.31
N MET A 52 -5.65 1.37 -5.96
CA MET A 52 -7.00 0.82 -5.96
C MET A 52 -7.08 -0.41 -5.07
N VAL A 53 -8.19 -0.59 -4.37
CA VAL A 53 -8.40 -1.70 -3.45
C VAL A 53 -9.43 -2.67 -4.01
N ALA A 54 -8.99 -3.91 -4.25
CA ALA A 54 -9.83 -5.03 -4.61
C ALA A 54 -10.44 -5.65 -3.35
N ALA A 55 -11.77 -5.66 -3.30
CA ALA A 55 -12.49 -6.28 -2.19
C ALA A 55 -12.35 -7.80 -2.24
N LEU A 56 -12.08 -8.41 -1.08
CA LEU A 56 -12.07 -9.86 -0.90
C LEU A 56 -13.25 -10.27 -0.01
N PRO A 57 -13.82 -11.47 -0.23
CA PRO A 57 -14.86 -12.00 0.65
C PRO A 57 -14.32 -12.16 2.08
N GLY A 58 -14.91 -11.43 3.02
CA GLY A 58 -14.47 -11.38 4.41
C GLY A 58 -14.75 -10.00 5.00
N LYS A 59 -14.90 -9.92 6.33
CA LYS A 59 -15.11 -8.65 7.03
C LYS A 59 -14.13 -8.53 8.18
N SER A 60 -13.14 -7.65 8.03
CA SER A 60 -12.31 -7.17 9.13
C SER A 60 -12.71 -5.74 9.45
N ARG A 61 -13.23 -5.53 10.67
CA ARG A 61 -13.61 -4.18 11.13
C ARG A 61 -12.41 -3.23 11.11
N ARG A 62 -11.24 -3.73 11.51
CA ARG A 62 -9.99 -2.96 11.56
C ARG A 62 -9.53 -2.53 10.17
N ILE A 63 -9.52 -3.46 9.20
CA ILE A 63 -9.13 -3.12 7.83
C ILE A 63 -10.16 -2.19 7.20
N GLY A 64 -11.46 -2.44 7.43
CA GLY A 64 -12.52 -1.57 6.92
C GLY A 64 -12.42 -0.12 7.42
N GLN A 65 -12.09 0.08 8.71
CA GLN A 65 -11.85 1.41 9.27
C GLN A 65 -10.64 2.08 8.59
N PHE A 66 -9.51 1.37 8.52
CA PHE A 66 -8.30 1.88 7.89
C PHE A 66 -8.50 2.27 6.41
N LEU A 67 -9.20 1.43 5.64
CA LEU A 67 -9.57 1.75 4.26
C LEU A 67 -10.50 2.95 4.17
N GLY A 68 -11.42 3.12 5.13
CA GLY A 68 -12.27 4.30 5.24
C GLY A 68 -11.45 5.59 5.39
N ASP A 69 -10.48 5.58 6.31
CA ASP A 69 -9.60 6.73 6.56
C ASP A 69 -8.78 7.09 5.31
N LEU A 70 -8.21 6.09 4.63
CA LEU A 70 -7.46 6.28 3.39
C LEU A 70 -8.34 6.77 2.23
N THR A 71 -9.59 6.30 2.15
CA THR A 71 -10.55 6.76 1.14
C THR A 71 -10.91 8.23 1.38
N GLN A 72 -11.15 8.61 2.64
CA GLN A 72 -11.44 10.00 3.01
C GLN A 72 -10.24 10.93 2.75
N ALA A 73 -9.02 10.43 2.94
CA ALA A 73 -7.79 11.14 2.58
C ALA A 73 -7.53 11.18 1.06
N GLY A 74 -8.39 10.58 0.23
CA GLY A 74 -8.22 10.54 -1.22
C GLY A 74 -7.03 9.69 -1.71
N ARG A 75 -6.49 8.83 -0.83
CA ARG A 75 -5.32 7.98 -1.14
C ARG A 75 -5.69 6.74 -1.92
N ILE A 76 -6.90 6.22 -1.74
CA ILE A 76 -7.36 5.00 -2.39
C ILE A 76 -8.72 5.15 -3.05
N ARG A 77 -8.99 4.28 -4.02
CA ARG A 77 -10.32 4.06 -4.62
C ARG A 77 -10.65 2.57 -4.66
N SER A 78 -11.93 2.21 -4.76
CA SER A 78 -12.31 0.81 -4.98
C SER A 78 -11.95 0.38 -6.41
N PHE A 79 -11.38 -0.82 -6.55
CA PHE A 79 -11.09 -1.40 -7.87
C PHE A 79 -12.36 -1.96 -8.51
N GLY A 80 -12.82 -1.32 -9.58
CA GLY A 80 -14.02 -1.71 -10.34
C GLY A 80 -13.77 -2.65 -11.52
N GLY A 81 -12.59 -3.29 -11.60
CA GLY A 81 -12.20 -4.14 -12.74
C GLY A 81 -11.53 -3.39 -13.89
N ARG A 82 -11.27 -2.09 -13.74
CA ARG A 82 -10.48 -1.27 -14.67
C ARG A 82 -9.50 -0.44 -13.87
N LEU A 83 -8.28 -0.28 -14.40
CA LEU A 83 -7.31 0.64 -13.83
C LEU A 83 -7.80 2.07 -14.06
N ASP A 84 -7.75 2.86 -13.01
CA ASP A 84 -8.03 4.28 -13.02
C ASP A 84 -6.76 5.02 -12.59
N THR A 85 -6.47 6.15 -13.23
CA THR A 85 -5.27 6.95 -12.93
C THR A 85 -5.70 8.34 -12.45
N TRP A 86 -5.18 8.74 -11.31
CA TRP A 86 -5.37 10.08 -10.76
C TRP A 86 -4.10 10.57 -10.08
N SER A 87 -3.98 11.88 -9.91
CA SER A 87 -2.88 12.48 -9.15
C SER A 87 -3.04 12.11 -7.67
N ALA A 88 -2.15 11.26 -7.18
CA ALA A 88 -2.17 10.75 -5.82
C ALA A 88 -1.00 11.36 -5.05
N THR A 89 -1.26 12.20 -4.05
CA THR A 89 -0.20 12.74 -3.16
C THR A 89 0.23 11.69 -2.14
N PRO A 90 1.49 11.22 -2.12
CA PRO A 90 1.97 10.22 -1.17
C PRO A 90 1.50 10.51 0.25
N LEU A 91 1.07 9.47 0.96
CA LEU A 91 0.81 9.59 2.38
C LEU A 91 2.17 9.63 3.08
N ASP A 92 2.72 10.83 3.30
CA ASP A 92 3.99 11.02 3.98
C ASP A 92 3.82 10.96 5.50
N ASP A 93 3.38 9.79 5.97
CA ASP A 93 3.37 9.46 7.39
C ASP A 93 4.79 9.20 7.90
N THR A 94 5.81 9.14 7.04
CA THR A 94 7.19 8.86 7.45
C THR A 94 7.75 9.99 8.31
N ALA A 95 7.48 11.24 7.95
CA ALA A 95 7.87 12.40 8.77
C ALA A 95 7.14 12.42 10.13
N MET A 96 5.83 12.14 10.13
CA MET A 96 4.99 12.10 11.34
C MET A 96 5.30 10.91 12.25
N ALA A 97 5.46 9.71 11.70
CA ALA A 97 5.84 8.50 12.42
C ALA A 97 7.28 8.58 12.92
N ALA A 98 8.22 9.13 12.13
CA ALA A 98 9.57 9.39 12.62
C ALA A 98 9.60 10.50 13.68
N GLN A 99 8.72 11.51 13.62
CA GLN A 99 8.53 12.46 14.73
C GLN A 99 7.91 11.79 15.96
N ALA A 100 6.92 10.92 15.81
CA ALA A 100 6.32 10.18 16.91
C ALA A 100 7.32 9.19 17.55
N VAL A 101 8.13 8.51 16.74
CA VAL A 101 9.24 7.66 17.19
C VAL A 101 10.32 8.50 17.85
N ARG A 102 10.70 9.66 17.30
CA ARG A 102 11.65 10.61 17.95
C ARG A 102 11.10 11.20 19.26
N ALA A 103 9.79 11.44 19.34
CA ALA A 103 9.13 11.96 20.54
C ALA A 103 9.02 10.89 21.63
N CYS A 104 8.78 9.62 21.26
CA CYS A 104 8.86 8.48 22.19
C CYS A 104 10.30 8.12 22.57
N LEU A 105 11.27 8.34 21.68
CA LEU A 105 12.71 8.18 21.90
C LEU A 105 13.38 9.51 22.32
N GLY A 106 12.72 10.35 23.12
CA GLY A 106 13.30 11.59 23.63
C GLY A 106 14.74 11.39 24.11
N PRO A 107 15.65 12.39 24.01
CA PRO A 107 17.10 12.24 24.09
C PRO A 107 17.55 11.62 25.43
N GLY A 108 17.51 10.29 25.49
CA GLY A 108 17.94 9.47 26.62
C GLY A 108 19.37 9.05 26.35
N GLY A 109 20.29 9.96 26.63
CA GLY A 109 21.73 9.73 26.48
C GLY A 109 22.53 10.89 27.00
N SER A 110 22.23 11.33 28.22
CA SER A 110 23.04 12.29 28.95
C SER A 110 24.46 11.76 29.09
N THR A 111 25.39 12.56 28.60
CA THR A 111 26.81 12.55 28.90
C THR A 111 27.04 12.59 30.42
N GLN A 112 27.60 11.52 30.98
CA GLN A 112 28.79 11.50 31.86
C GLN A 112 29.03 10.10 32.42
#